data_AF-A0A239P646-F1
#
_entry.id   AF-A0A239P646-F1
#
_cell.length_a   1.000
_cell.length_b   1.000
_cell.length_c   1.000
_cell.angle_alpha   90.00
_cell.angle_beta   90.00
_cell.angle_gamma   90.00
#
_symmetry.space_group_name_H-M   'P 1'
#
loop_
_entity.id
_entity.type
_entity.pdbx_description
1 polymer ?
#
loop_
_entity_poly.entity_id
_entity_poly.type
_entity_poly.pdbx_seq_one_letter_code
_entity_poly.pdbx_strand_id
1 'polypeptide(L)'
;MVPKEQVTAASSKRPGPAVARGRTPEMRVGTVTTQVDGFLSWALLDRRSGRITGSSNMAEPSDTMSMVKAWLAADYLRISEDKGEQPSDFRLHQLTIMIRDSDNDAAIAMYDLVGGQDSIFRMINKCGLTDSAPHAYNWSNTVVSARDTVRLADCIADGRAAGPRWTQWLLSEMRAVRGTGDFGVRRALPEPAAATVAIKNGWLLRDDDGLWHMACLAVTDHWAIGVLLRYSSALGFEYGAARCAAVGAELLAPSTPLATPSA
;
A
#
# COMPACT_ATOMS: atom_id res chain seq x y z
N MET A 1 -75.27 -24.53 3.66
CA MET A 1 -74.92 -25.17 2.38
C MET A 1 -73.56 -24.60 1.98
N VAL A 2 -72.51 -25.41 2.09
CA VAL A 2 -71.10 -24.99 2.05
C VAL A 2 -70.60 -24.99 0.59
N PRO A 3 -70.00 -23.91 0.07
CA PRO A 3 -69.25 -23.98 -1.18
C PRO A 3 -67.82 -24.47 -0.91
N LYS A 4 -67.41 -25.49 -1.67
CA LYS A 4 -66.04 -26.03 -1.71
C LYS A 4 -65.11 -25.02 -2.37
N GLU A 5 -64.10 -24.57 -1.65
CA GLU A 5 -63.00 -23.77 -2.18
C GLU A 5 -61.92 -24.72 -2.76
N GLN A 6 -61.54 -24.48 -4.01
CA GLN A 6 -60.51 -25.25 -4.72
C GLN A 6 -59.11 -24.81 -4.24
N VAL A 7 -58.34 -25.77 -3.74
CA VAL A 7 -56.91 -25.59 -3.42
C VAL A 7 -56.10 -25.80 -4.70
N THR A 8 -55.48 -24.74 -5.23
CA THR A 8 -54.44 -24.84 -6.27
C THR A 8 -53.07 -24.97 -5.61
N ALA A 9 -52.39 -26.09 -5.85
CA ALA A 9 -51.04 -26.34 -5.37
C ALA A 9 -50.02 -25.55 -6.21
N ALA A 10 -49.26 -24.68 -5.56
CA ALA A 10 -48.12 -23.99 -6.16
C ALA A 10 -46.94 -24.97 -6.33
N SER A 11 -46.46 -25.11 -7.57
CA SER A 11 -45.29 -25.92 -7.91
C SER A 11 -44.00 -25.28 -7.40
N SER A 12 -43.28 -25.98 -6.53
CA SER A 12 -41.97 -25.56 -6.02
C SER A 12 -40.88 -25.78 -7.07
N LYS A 13 -40.33 -24.71 -7.64
CA LYS A 13 -39.11 -24.76 -8.46
C LYS A 13 -37.90 -25.03 -7.57
N ARG A 14 -37.18 -26.13 -7.84
CA ARG A 14 -35.85 -26.41 -7.27
C ARG A 14 -34.84 -25.31 -7.66
N PRO A 15 -33.94 -24.88 -6.77
CA PRO A 15 -32.83 -24.01 -7.12
C PRO A 15 -31.86 -24.73 -8.05
N GLY A 16 -31.42 -24.07 -9.12
CA GLY A 16 -30.36 -24.56 -9.98
C GLY A 16 -28.98 -24.53 -9.27
N PRO A 17 -28.00 -25.28 -9.79
CA PRO A 17 -26.67 -25.35 -9.18
C PRO A 17 -26.01 -23.97 -9.18
N ALA A 18 -25.46 -23.58 -8.02
CA ALA A 18 -24.67 -22.37 -7.89
C ALA A 18 -23.47 -22.45 -8.84
N VAL A 19 -23.37 -21.48 -9.75
CA VAL A 19 -22.18 -21.30 -10.60
C VAL A 19 -21.02 -21.03 -9.66
N ALA A 20 -20.09 -21.99 -9.55
CA ALA A 20 -18.81 -21.78 -8.89
C ALA A 20 -18.16 -20.57 -9.58
N ARG A 21 -17.99 -19.47 -8.85
CA ARG A 21 -17.22 -18.32 -9.35
C ARG A 21 -15.84 -18.85 -9.69
N GLY A 22 -15.51 -18.91 -10.99
CA GLY A 22 -14.21 -19.36 -11.45
C GLY A 22 -13.14 -18.59 -10.70
N ARG A 23 -12.22 -19.30 -10.06
CA ARG A 23 -11.08 -18.71 -9.35
C ARG A 23 -10.28 -17.91 -10.38
N THR A 24 -10.35 -16.59 -10.31
CA THR A 24 -9.59 -15.69 -11.18
C THR A 24 -8.11 -16.06 -11.10
N PRO A 25 -7.38 -16.16 -12.22
CA PRO A 25 -5.97 -16.52 -12.18
C PRO A 25 -5.20 -15.54 -11.28
N GLU A 26 -4.49 -16.08 -10.30
CA GLU A 26 -3.64 -15.30 -9.41
C GLU A 26 -2.49 -14.67 -10.20
N MET A 27 -2.01 -13.53 -9.72
CA MET A 27 -0.78 -12.94 -10.23
C MET A 27 0.37 -13.92 -10.04
N ARG A 28 1.06 -14.26 -11.14
CA ARG A 28 2.27 -15.04 -11.07
C ARG A 28 3.40 -14.11 -10.63
N VAL A 29 3.92 -14.39 -9.45
CA VAL A 29 4.98 -13.61 -8.82
C VAL A 29 6.32 -14.10 -9.37
N GLY A 30 7.14 -13.20 -9.89
CA GLY A 30 8.50 -13.55 -10.27
C GLY A 30 9.35 -13.94 -9.05
N THR A 31 10.49 -14.60 -9.29
CA THR A 31 11.46 -14.86 -8.22
C THR A 31 12.26 -13.59 -7.97
N VAL A 32 12.29 -13.11 -6.73
CA VAL A 32 13.13 -11.97 -6.34
C VAL A 32 14.54 -12.48 -6.06
N THR A 33 15.50 -12.05 -6.87
CA THR A 33 16.92 -12.41 -6.71
C THR A 33 17.76 -11.23 -6.22
N THR A 34 17.19 -10.02 -6.23
CA THR A 34 17.81 -8.80 -5.69
C THR A 34 18.36 -9.04 -4.28
N GLN A 35 19.64 -8.76 -4.10
CA GLN A 35 20.33 -8.83 -2.80
C GLN A 35 20.71 -7.44 -2.31
N VAL A 36 20.70 -7.29 -0.99
CA VAL A 36 21.23 -6.13 -0.26
C VAL A 36 22.07 -6.67 0.87
N ASP A 37 23.30 -6.17 1.00
CA ASP A 37 24.12 -6.41 2.19
C ASP A 37 23.58 -5.52 3.32
N GLY A 38 22.85 -6.14 4.25
CA GLY A 38 22.04 -5.47 5.26
C GLY A 38 20.63 -6.05 5.34
N PHE A 39 19.64 -5.19 5.48
CA PHE A 39 18.24 -5.58 5.56
C PHE A 39 17.54 -5.34 4.22
N LEU A 40 16.87 -6.37 3.72
CA LEU A 40 15.89 -6.30 2.64
C LEU A 40 14.67 -7.11 3.06
N SER A 41 13.50 -6.47 3.03
CA SER A 41 12.20 -7.12 3.23
C SER A 41 11.23 -6.62 2.17
N TRP A 42 10.45 -7.51 1.57
CA TRP A 42 9.49 -7.15 0.53
C TRP A 42 8.20 -7.96 0.62
N ALA A 43 7.13 -7.37 0.12
CA ALA A 43 5.85 -8.04 -0.08
C ALA A 43 5.17 -7.55 -1.35
N LEU A 44 4.38 -8.44 -1.95
CA LEU A 44 3.47 -8.22 -3.05
C LEU A 44 2.09 -8.72 -2.63
N LEU A 45 1.08 -7.87 -2.78
CA LEU A 45 -0.32 -8.21 -2.66
C LEU A 45 -0.94 -8.24 -4.06
N ASP A 46 -1.47 -9.40 -4.46
CA ASP A 46 -2.39 -9.50 -5.59
C ASP A 46 -3.77 -9.03 -5.13
N ARG A 47 -4.18 -7.84 -5.57
CA ARG A 47 -5.44 -7.21 -5.13
C ARG A 47 -6.68 -7.93 -5.67
N ARG A 48 -6.54 -8.80 -6.68
CA ARG A 48 -7.67 -9.59 -7.19
C ARG A 48 -7.99 -10.78 -6.31
N SER A 49 -6.95 -11.45 -5.80
CA SER A 49 -7.09 -12.64 -4.95
C SER A 49 -7.00 -12.33 -3.45
N GLY A 50 -6.46 -11.17 -3.08
CA GLY A 50 -6.13 -10.82 -1.69
C GLY A 50 -4.88 -11.54 -1.16
N ARG A 51 -4.16 -12.29 -2.00
CA ARG A 51 -2.99 -13.07 -1.57
C ARG A 51 -1.76 -12.19 -1.43
N ILE A 52 -1.11 -12.28 -0.27
CA ILE A 52 0.20 -11.67 -0.01
C ILE A 52 1.30 -12.73 -0.18
N THR A 53 2.32 -12.38 -0.93
CA THR A 53 3.62 -13.08 -1.01
C THR A 53 4.72 -12.14 -0.59
N GLY A 54 5.79 -12.65 0.02
CA GLY A 54 6.88 -11.80 0.47
C GLY A 54 8.17 -12.58 0.69
N SER A 55 9.21 -11.85 1.06
CA SER A 55 10.43 -12.43 1.63
C SER A 55 10.13 -13.21 2.92
N SER A 56 11.06 -14.07 3.33
CA SER A 56 10.93 -14.85 4.57
C SER A 56 10.73 -13.97 5.82
N ASN A 57 11.29 -12.75 5.79
CA ASN A 57 11.19 -11.73 6.83
C ASN A 57 10.13 -10.64 6.53
N MET A 58 9.11 -10.90 5.70
CA MET A 58 8.10 -9.90 5.33
C MET A 58 7.29 -9.32 6.52
N ALA A 59 7.33 -9.99 7.67
CA ALA A 59 6.71 -9.57 8.92
C ALA A 59 7.63 -8.72 9.82
N GLU A 60 8.93 -8.67 9.52
CA GLU A 60 9.88 -7.88 10.31
C GLU A 60 9.75 -6.39 10.00
N PRO A 61 9.57 -5.53 11.02
CA PRO A 61 9.36 -4.12 10.80
C PRO A 61 10.64 -3.33 10.51
N SER A 62 10.49 -2.23 9.78
CA SER A 62 11.43 -1.11 9.67
C SER A 62 10.66 0.19 9.85
N ASP A 63 11.36 1.29 10.07
CA ASP A 63 10.77 2.63 10.05
C ASP A 63 10.22 3.03 8.68
N THR A 64 9.22 3.92 8.72
CA THR A 64 8.49 4.41 7.54
C THR A 64 9.12 5.65 6.92
N MET A 65 9.81 6.47 7.70
CA MET A 65 10.26 7.81 7.32
C MET A 65 9.09 8.60 6.71
N SER A 66 9.25 9.11 5.48
CA SER A 66 8.19 9.86 4.79
C SER A 66 7.07 8.99 4.23
N MET A 67 7.17 7.66 4.27
CA MET A 67 6.10 6.78 3.77
C MET A 67 4.81 6.92 4.60
N VAL A 68 4.93 7.17 5.91
CA VAL A 68 3.80 7.40 6.81
C VAL A 68 2.96 8.62 6.42
N LYS A 69 3.44 9.52 5.57
CA LYS A 69 2.61 10.64 5.09
C LYS A 69 1.37 10.17 4.30
N ALA A 70 1.44 9.03 3.61
CA ALA A 70 0.28 8.43 2.95
C ALA A 70 -0.80 7.99 3.98
N TRP A 71 -0.35 7.50 5.13
CA TRP A 71 -1.19 7.18 6.27
C TRP A 71 -1.90 8.41 6.81
N LEU A 72 -1.13 9.46 7.15
CA LEU A 72 -1.66 10.68 7.76
C LEU A 72 -2.67 11.35 6.83
N ALA A 73 -2.38 11.39 5.53
CA ALA A 73 -3.32 11.91 4.54
C ALA A 73 -4.62 11.11 4.50
N ALA A 74 -4.53 9.78 4.44
CA ALA A 74 -5.70 8.93 4.38
C ALA A 74 -6.55 9.01 5.66
N ASP A 75 -5.94 9.04 6.84
CA ASP A 75 -6.66 9.16 8.12
C ASP A 75 -7.32 10.54 8.29
N TYR A 76 -6.67 11.62 7.87
CA TYR A 76 -7.32 12.94 7.86
C TYR A 76 -8.55 12.94 6.95
N LEU A 77 -8.42 12.45 5.72
CA LEU A 77 -9.53 12.39 4.76
C LEU A 77 -10.67 11.50 5.25
N ARG A 78 -10.33 10.42 5.96
CA ARG A 78 -11.30 9.54 6.63
C ARG A 78 -12.08 10.26 7.72
N ILE A 79 -11.40 10.99 8.59
CA ILE A 79 -12.05 11.75 9.66
C ILE A 79 -13.02 12.77 9.06
N SER A 80 -12.62 13.47 8.00
CA SER A 80 -13.51 14.40 7.29
C SER A 80 -14.71 13.68 6.65
N GLU A 81 -14.47 12.54 6.00
CA GLU A 81 -15.54 11.71 5.43
C GLU A 81 -16.56 11.25 6.49
N ASP A 82 -16.08 10.68 7.60
CA ASP A 82 -16.93 10.11 8.65
C ASP A 82 -17.75 11.23 9.36
N LYS A 83 -17.27 12.48 9.33
CA LYS A 83 -18.00 13.67 9.82
C LYS A 83 -18.91 14.33 8.77
N GLY A 84 -18.84 13.92 7.51
CA GLY A 84 -19.51 14.61 6.41
C GLY A 84 -18.92 16.00 6.11
N GLU A 85 -17.68 16.25 6.52
CA GLU A 85 -16.99 17.52 6.34
C GLU A 85 -16.23 17.54 5.01
N GLN A 86 -16.14 18.74 4.42
CA GLN A 86 -15.29 19.01 3.26
C GLN A 86 -13.97 19.62 3.77
N PRO A 87 -12.80 19.00 3.54
CA PRO A 87 -11.51 19.66 3.74
C PRO A 87 -11.46 20.99 3.00
N SER A 88 -10.92 22.01 3.65
CA SER A 88 -10.69 23.30 2.99
C SER A 88 -9.60 23.20 1.92
N ASP A 89 -9.59 24.14 0.98
CA ASP A 89 -8.54 24.23 -0.05
C ASP A 89 -7.14 24.30 0.56
N PHE A 90 -7.00 24.99 1.69
CA PHE A 90 -5.75 25.03 2.45
C PHE A 90 -5.32 23.64 2.92
N ARG A 91 -6.24 22.83 3.46
CA ARG A 91 -5.95 21.46 3.92
C ARG A 91 -5.63 20.54 2.75
N LEU A 92 -6.38 20.63 1.65
CA LEU A 92 -6.08 19.87 0.44
C LEU A 92 -4.70 20.25 -0.11
N HIS A 93 -4.33 21.53 -0.12
CA HIS A 93 -3.01 21.96 -0.52
C HIS A 93 -1.89 21.40 0.38
N GLN A 94 -2.08 21.42 1.70
CA GLN A 94 -1.12 20.81 2.63
C GLN A 94 -0.94 19.32 2.36
N LEU A 95 -2.03 18.59 2.14
CA LEU A 95 -1.97 17.17 1.76
C LEU A 95 -1.24 16.97 0.43
N THR A 96 -1.49 17.83 -0.56
CA THR A 96 -0.81 17.78 -1.87
C THR A 96 0.70 17.90 -1.72
N ILE A 97 1.22 18.93 -1.04
CA ILE A 97 2.68 19.11 -0.89
C ILE A 97 3.27 18.03 0.03
N MET A 98 2.53 17.59 1.04
CA MET A 98 2.94 16.50 1.92
C MET A 98 3.12 15.18 1.15
N ILE A 99 2.20 14.86 0.24
CA ILE A 99 2.29 13.63 -0.56
C ILE A 99 3.30 13.79 -1.71
N ARG A 100 3.14 14.82 -2.55
CA ARG A 100 3.88 14.94 -3.80
C ARG A 100 5.34 15.34 -3.60
N ASP A 101 5.57 16.27 -2.67
CA ASP A 101 6.89 16.86 -2.40
C ASP A 101 7.52 16.32 -1.12
N SER A 102 6.78 15.49 -0.36
CA SER A 102 7.23 14.94 0.91
C SER A 102 7.49 16.01 1.97
N ASP A 103 6.76 17.13 1.92
CA ASP A 103 6.91 18.28 2.82
C ASP A 103 6.75 17.89 4.30
N ASN A 104 7.71 18.29 5.15
CA ASN A 104 7.75 17.91 6.57
C ASN A 104 6.87 18.82 7.45
N ASP A 105 6.78 20.11 7.15
CA ASP A 105 5.99 21.05 7.95
C ASP A 105 4.50 20.75 7.80
N ALA A 106 4.06 20.44 6.56
CA ALA A 106 2.73 19.93 6.31
C ALA A 106 2.48 18.59 7.03
N ALA A 107 3.47 17.69 7.08
CA ALA A 107 3.33 16.41 7.78
C ALA A 107 3.22 16.56 9.30
N ILE A 108 4.00 17.43 9.91
CA ILE A 108 3.91 17.73 11.34
C ILE A 108 2.53 18.32 11.65
N ALA A 109 2.11 19.34 10.88
CA ALA A 109 0.79 19.94 11.05
C ALA A 109 -0.35 18.93 10.86
N MET A 110 -0.23 18.01 9.91
CA MET A 110 -1.21 16.94 9.72
C MET A 110 -1.19 15.96 10.88
N TYR A 111 -0.01 15.48 11.30
CA TYR A 111 0.15 14.55 12.41
C TYR A 111 -0.51 15.07 13.69
N ASP A 112 -0.27 16.33 14.04
CA ASP A 112 -0.89 16.97 15.20
C ASP A 112 -2.41 17.08 15.03
N LEU A 113 -2.87 17.49 13.85
CA LEU A 113 -4.29 17.65 13.54
C LEU A 113 -5.08 16.33 13.63
N VAL A 114 -4.46 15.20 13.26
CA VAL A 114 -5.06 13.88 13.38
C VAL A 114 -4.80 13.22 14.75
N GLY A 115 -4.33 13.96 15.75
CA GLY A 115 -4.17 13.44 17.12
C GLY A 115 -2.93 12.57 17.31
N GLY A 116 -1.90 12.76 16.49
CA GLY A 116 -0.60 12.12 16.63
C GLY A 116 -0.68 10.60 16.54
N GLN A 117 -0.27 9.90 17.60
CA GLN A 117 -0.24 8.43 17.62
C GLN A 117 -1.62 7.81 17.43
N ASP A 118 -2.70 8.51 17.79
CA ASP A 118 -4.05 8.00 17.60
C ASP A 118 -4.36 7.77 16.12
N SER A 119 -3.78 8.56 15.23
CA SER A 119 -3.83 8.31 13.79
C SER A 119 -3.22 6.96 13.43
N ILE A 120 -2.06 6.67 14.02
CA ILE A 120 -1.35 5.40 13.83
C ILE A 120 -2.13 4.22 14.43
N PHE A 121 -2.77 4.37 15.59
CA PHE A 121 -3.63 3.29 16.08
C PHE A 121 -4.87 3.10 15.21
N ARG A 122 -5.48 4.17 14.72
CA ARG A 122 -6.67 4.08 13.87
C ARG A 122 -6.40 3.32 12.59
N MET A 123 -5.31 3.61 11.85
CA MET A 123 -5.10 2.85 10.62
C MET A 123 -4.45 1.48 10.80
N ILE A 124 -3.76 1.21 11.92
CA ILE A 124 -3.41 -0.18 12.28
C ILE A 124 -4.70 -1.01 12.28
N ASN A 125 -5.71 -0.55 13.01
CA ASN A 125 -6.99 -1.23 13.13
C ASN A 125 -7.76 -1.25 11.80
N LYS A 126 -7.88 -0.10 11.12
CA LYS A 126 -8.70 0.05 9.91
C LYS A 126 -8.14 -0.73 8.71
N CYS A 127 -6.82 -0.82 8.60
CA CYS A 127 -6.15 -1.50 7.51
C CYS A 127 -5.73 -2.93 7.85
N GLY A 128 -5.95 -3.39 9.09
CA GLY A 128 -5.61 -4.75 9.51
C GLY A 128 -4.10 -4.98 9.54
N LEU A 129 -3.34 -3.97 9.96
CA LEU A 129 -1.89 -4.06 10.08
C LEU A 129 -1.55 -4.85 11.36
N THR A 130 -0.69 -5.86 11.27
CA THR A 130 -0.44 -6.79 12.40
C THR A 130 0.96 -6.67 12.99
N ASP A 131 1.84 -5.95 12.32
CA ASP A 131 3.28 -5.89 12.59
C ASP A 131 3.76 -4.44 12.81
N SER A 132 2.89 -3.48 12.52
CA SER A 132 3.16 -2.05 12.59
C SER A 132 2.86 -1.48 13.98
N ALA A 133 3.60 -0.46 14.38
CA ALA A 133 3.41 0.20 15.66
C ALA A 133 3.82 1.68 15.59
N PRO A 134 3.17 2.57 16.37
CA PRO A 134 3.64 3.94 16.51
C PRO A 134 4.99 3.98 17.21
N HIS A 135 5.75 5.03 16.90
CA HIS A 135 6.93 5.39 17.68
C HIS A 135 6.56 6.46 18.72
N ALA A 136 7.10 6.32 19.93
CA ALA A 136 6.69 7.13 21.09
C ALA A 136 6.83 8.65 20.87
N TYR A 137 7.84 9.09 20.13
CA TYR A 137 8.24 10.51 20.08
C TYR A 137 8.39 11.10 18.68
N ASN A 138 8.22 10.32 17.62
CA ASN A 138 8.50 10.80 16.27
C ASN A 138 7.66 10.06 15.24
N TRP A 139 6.77 10.78 14.57
CA TRP A 139 5.86 10.25 13.56
C TRP A 139 6.60 9.49 12.44
N SER A 140 7.77 10.00 12.02
CA SER A 140 8.58 9.41 10.94
C SER A 140 9.31 8.13 11.34
N ASN A 141 9.41 7.84 12.64
CA ASN A 141 9.97 6.60 13.17
C ASN A 141 8.90 5.51 13.37
N THR A 142 7.62 5.79 13.04
CA THR A 142 6.57 4.76 13.00
C THR A 142 7.07 3.57 12.21
N VAL A 143 6.90 2.37 12.76
CA VAL A 143 7.42 1.15 12.15
C VAL A 143 6.33 0.38 11.42
N VAL A 144 6.72 -0.30 10.35
CA VAL A 144 5.87 -1.06 9.44
C VAL A 144 6.64 -2.26 8.90
N SER A 145 5.96 -3.38 8.69
CA SER A 145 6.55 -4.51 7.94
C SER A 145 6.30 -4.36 6.44
N ALA A 146 6.99 -5.15 5.61
CA ALA A 146 6.69 -5.17 4.18
C ALA A 146 5.26 -5.69 3.93
N ARG A 147 4.81 -6.68 4.71
CA ARG A 147 3.44 -7.20 4.70
C ARG A 147 2.41 -6.11 5.03
N ASP A 148 2.67 -5.28 6.03
CA ASP A 148 1.75 -4.21 6.40
C ASP A 148 1.82 -3.03 5.44
N THR A 149 2.96 -2.80 4.79
CA THR A 149 3.08 -1.80 3.71
C THR A 149 2.08 -2.08 2.59
N VAL A 150 1.97 -3.34 2.14
CA VAL A 150 1.01 -3.70 1.08
C VAL A 150 -0.45 -3.67 1.55
N ARG A 151 -0.71 -3.99 2.81
CA ARG A 151 -2.06 -3.86 3.41
C ARG A 151 -2.51 -2.41 3.52
N LEU A 152 -1.61 -1.52 3.94
CA LEU A 152 -1.87 -0.08 3.98
C LEU A 152 -2.17 0.45 2.58
N ALA A 153 -1.36 0.07 1.60
CA ALA A 153 -1.53 0.49 0.22
C ALA A 153 -2.87 0.03 -0.38
N ASP A 154 -3.26 -1.21 -0.13
CA ASP A 154 -4.57 -1.74 -0.56
C ASP A 154 -5.74 -1.09 0.19
N CYS A 155 -5.61 -0.87 1.50
CA CYS A 155 -6.59 -0.13 2.30
C CYS A 155 -6.80 1.30 1.79
N ILE A 156 -5.74 1.97 1.30
CA ILE A 156 -5.86 3.25 0.60
C ILE A 156 -6.61 3.05 -0.71
N ALA A 157 -6.20 2.08 -1.52
CA ALA A 157 -6.71 1.92 -2.88
C ALA A 157 -8.13 1.33 -2.97
N ASP A 158 -8.60 0.59 -1.97
CA ASP A 158 -9.98 0.10 -1.86
C ASP A 158 -10.91 1.08 -1.12
N GLY A 159 -10.34 2.15 -0.59
CA GLY A 159 -11.02 3.25 0.06
C GLY A 159 -11.40 3.03 1.51
N ARG A 160 -11.05 1.90 2.13
CA ARG A 160 -11.20 1.72 3.59
C ARG A 160 -10.40 2.75 4.36
N ALA A 161 -9.22 3.15 3.90
CA ALA A 161 -8.42 4.19 4.56
C ALA A 161 -9.08 5.56 4.39
N ALA A 162 -9.07 6.15 3.20
CA ALA A 162 -9.44 7.55 2.97
C ALA A 162 -10.95 7.84 2.85
N GLY A 163 -11.79 6.81 2.67
CA GLY A 163 -13.21 6.98 2.38
C GLY A 163 -13.52 7.09 0.89
N PRO A 164 -14.73 6.69 0.45
CA PRO A 164 -15.07 6.57 -0.96
C PRO A 164 -14.97 7.90 -1.72
N ARG A 165 -15.28 9.06 -1.10
CA ARG A 165 -15.15 10.36 -1.77
C ARG A 165 -13.71 10.76 -2.07
N TRP A 166 -12.78 10.41 -1.17
CA TRP A 166 -11.42 10.95 -1.19
C TRP A 166 -10.36 10.00 -1.73
N THR A 167 -10.69 8.71 -1.86
CA THR A 167 -9.75 7.68 -2.32
C THR A 167 -9.14 8.01 -3.67
N GLN A 168 -9.95 8.40 -4.66
CA GLN A 168 -9.42 8.72 -5.99
C GLN A 168 -8.59 9.99 -6.00
N TRP A 169 -8.95 10.97 -5.17
CA TRP A 169 -8.15 12.19 -4.99
C TRP A 169 -6.78 11.84 -4.42
N LEU A 170 -6.71 11.08 -3.30
CA LEU A 170 -5.44 10.70 -2.69
C LEU A 170 -4.57 9.86 -3.63
N LEU A 171 -5.16 8.88 -4.35
CA LEU A 171 -4.43 8.11 -5.34
C LEU A 171 -3.89 8.99 -6.48
N SER A 172 -4.60 10.05 -6.87
CA SER A 172 -4.10 11.01 -7.87
C SER A 172 -2.89 11.80 -7.35
N GLU A 173 -2.89 12.20 -6.08
CA GLU A 173 -1.74 12.85 -5.44
C GLU A 173 -0.54 11.90 -5.36
N MET A 174 -0.76 10.63 -5.00
CA MET A 174 0.27 9.61 -4.94
C MET A 174 0.86 9.25 -6.32
N ARG A 175 0.06 9.31 -7.40
CA ARG A 175 0.57 9.18 -8.77
C ARG A 175 1.38 10.41 -9.20
N ALA A 176 1.07 11.57 -8.64
CA ALA A 176 1.73 12.84 -8.95
C ALA A 176 2.96 13.14 -8.07
N VAL A 177 3.47 12.18 -7.29
CA VAL A 177 4.75 12.29 -6.57
C VAL A 177 5.87 12.71 -7.52
N ARG A 178 6.68 13.68 -7.07
CA ARG A 178 7.71 14.36 -7.86
C ARG A 178 8.98 14.61 -7.04
N GLY A 179 10.01 15.12 -7.71
CA GLY A 179 11.30 15.43 -7.09
C GLY A 179 11.99 14.18 -6.53
N THR A 180 12.74 14.34 -5.44
CA THR A 180 13.54 13.26 -4.84
C THR A 180 12.71 12.08 -4.36
N GLY A 181 11.41 12.27 -4.06
CA GLY A 181 10.52 11.20 -3.62
C GLY A 181 10.06 10.26 -4.75
N ASP A 182 10.27 10.64 -6.01
CA ASP A 182 9.89 9.87 -7.19
C ASP A 182 10.95 8.81 -7.56
N PHE A 183 10.91 7.70 -6.83
CA PHE A 183 11.78 6.55 -7.05
C PHE A 183 11.09 5.23 -6.74
N GLY A 184 11.84 4.13 -6.78
CA GLY A 184 11.42 2.83 -6.32
C GLY A 184 10.60 2.06 -7.34
N VAL A 185 9.62 1.29 -6.88
CA VAL A 185 8.87 0.31 -7.69
C VAL A 185 8.27 0.91 -8.96
N ARG A 186 7.80 2.17 -8.93
CA ARG A 186 7.27 2.84 -10.13
C ARG A 186 8.28 2.93 -11.26
N ARG A 187 9.57 3.09 -10.94
CA ARG A 187 10.67 3.16 -11.93
C ARG A 187 11.02 1.80 -12.54
N ALA A 188 10.39 0.71 -12.09
CA ALA A 188 10.50 -0.61 -12.70
C ALA A 188 9.70 -0.75 -14.01
N LEU A 189 8.78 0.19 -14.28
CA LEU A 189 7.87 0.13 -15.41
C LEU A 189 8.19 1.23 -16.43
N PRO A 190 8.00 0.97 -17.74
CA PRO A 190 8.03 2.03 -18.75
C PRO A 190 6.73 2.85 -18.72
N GLU A 191 6.76 4.04 -19.32
CA GLU A 191 5.53 4.78 -19.63
C GLU A 191 4.72 4.07 -20.73
N PRO A 192 3.38 4.14 -20.71
CA PRO A 192 2.53 4.89 -19.76
C PRO A 192 2.20 4.12 -18.47
N ALA A 193 2.74 2.91 -18.27
CA ALA A 193 2.39 2.08 -17.12
C ALA A 193 2.88 2.68 -15.80
N ALA A 194 4.08 3.28 -15.79
CA ALA A 194 4.63 3.95 -14.62
C ALA A 194 3.71 5.06 -14.08
N ALA A 195 3.12 5.89 -14.94
CA ALA A 195 2.18 6.95 -14.53
C ALA A 195 0.92 6.44 -13.79
N THR A 196 0.57 5.16 -13.94
CA THR A 196 -0.59 4.58 -13.25
C THR A 196 -0.31 4.19 -11.79
N VAL A 197 0.97 4.10 -11.41
CA VAL A 197 1.40 3.63 -10.09
C VAL A 197 1.35 4.77 -9.08
N ALA A 198 0.48 4.62 -8.08
CA ALA A 198 0.44 5.49 -6.91
C ALA A 198 1.55 5.09 -5.95
N ILE A 199 2.41 6.04 -5.54
CA ILE A 199 3.52 5.78 -4.64
C ILE A 199 3.53 6.72 -3.44
N LYS A 200 4.17 6.27 -2.35
CA LYS A 200 4.79 7.17 -1.37
C LYS A 200 6.00 6.48 -0.80
N ASN A 201 7.15 7.13 -0.89
CA ASN A 201 8.39 6.59 -0.37
C ASN A 201 8.91 7.38 0.84
N GLY A 202 9.80 6.76 1.60
CA GLY A 202 10.56 7.33 2.69
C GLY A 202 12.03 6.90 2.61
N TRP A 203 12.93 7.80 2.99
CA TRP A 203 14.37 7.55 3.07
C TRP A 203 14.97 8.44 4.14
N LEU A 204 15.97 7.95 4.86
CA LEU A 204 16.76 8.75 5.80
C LEU A 204 18.08 8.04 6.07
N LEU A 205 19.19 8.79 6.10
CA LEU A 205 20.43 8.31 6.67
C LEU A 205 20.33 8.47 8.19
N ARG A 206 20.42 7.35 8.90
CA ARG A 206 20.28 7.27 10.35
C ARG A 206 21.63 7.49 11.01
N ASP A 207 21.72 8.50 11.85
CA ASP A 207 22.96 8.80 12.60
C ASP A 207 23.23 7.76 13.69
N ASP A 208 22.18 7.11 14.21
CA ASP A 208 22.24 6.16 15.33
C ASP A 208 22.87 4.82 14.95
N ASP A 209 22.65 4.34 13.72
CA ASP A 209 23.27 3.09 13.22
C ASP A 209 24.17 3.29 12.01
N GLY A 210 24.24 4.50 11.44
CA GLY A 210 25.06 4.82 10.28
C GLY A 210 24.55 4.23 8.97
N LEU A 211 23.28 3.78 8.91
CA LEU A 211 22.68 3.12 7.76
C LEU A 211 21.72 4.04 7.01
N TRP A 212 21.67 3.87 5.69
CA TRP A 212 20.53 4.33 4.92
C TRP A 212 19.33 3.43 5.21
N HIS A 213 18.23 4.05 5.62
CA HIS A 213 16.92 3.40 5.70
C HIS A 213 16.08 3.84 4.52
N MET A 214 15.30 2.91 3.94
CA MET A 214 14.40 3.21 2.83
C MET A 214 13.12 2.38 2.89
N ALA A 215 11.99 3.02 2.61
CA ALA A 215 10.67 2.41 2.60
C ALA A 215 9.92 2.83 1.33
N CYS A 216 9.54 1.84 0.51
CA CYS A 216 8.92 2.04 -0.79
C CYS A 216 7.54 1.39 -0.80
N LEU A 217 6.50 2.21 -1.03
CA LEU A 217 5.12 1.75 -1.20
C LEU A 217 4.65 2.09 -2.61
N ALA A 218 4.10 1.10 -3.30
CA ALA A 218 3.46 1.26 -4.59
C ALA A 218 2.15 0.50 -4.67
N VAL A 219 1.15 1.09 -5.33
CA VAL A 219 -0.15 0.44 -5.54
C VAL A 219 -0.78 0.84 -6.88
N THR A 220 -1.47 -0.14 -7.47
CA THR A 220 -2.30 -0.02 -8.67
C THR A 220 -3.66 -0.67 -8.42
N ASP A 221 -4.53 -0.72 -9.43
CA ASP A 221 -5.80 -1.45 -9.36
C ASP A 221 -5.64 -2.98 -9.32
N HIS A 222 -4.42 -3.50 -9.47
CA HIS A 222 -4.16 -4.93 -9.59
C HIS A 222 -3.23 -5.47 -8.51
N TRP A 223 -2.33 -4.65 -7.99
CA TRP A 223 -1.33 -5.09 -7.03
C TRP A 223 -0.89 -3.96 -6.11
N ALA A 224 -0.33 -4.34 -4.97
CA ALA A 224 0.47 -3.46 -4.13
C ALA A 224 1.83 -4.11 -3.83
N ILE A 225 2.91 -3.31 -3.85
CA ILE A 225 4.27 -3.75 -3.51
C ILE A 225 4.82 -2.86 -2.40
N GLY A 226 5.42 -3.51 -1.39
CA GLY A 226 6.15 -2.87 -0.31
C GLY A 226 7.59 -3.38 -0.29
N VAL A 227 8.57 -2.48 -0.19
CA VAL A 227 10.00 -2.82 -0.07
C VAL A 227 10.63 -1.97 1.04
N LEU A 228 11.31 -2.62 1.97
CA LEU A 228 12.01 -1.99 3.09
C LEU A 228 13.49 -2.36 3.04
N LEU A 229 14.37 -1.37 3.17
CA LEU A 229 15.82 -1.51 3.06
C LEU A 229 16.53 -0.86 4.25
N ARG A 230 17.61 -1.50 4.73
CA ARG A 230 18.65 -0.86 5.55
C ARG A 230 20.01 -1.30 5.03
N TYR A 231 20.89 -0.36 4.72
CA TYR A 231 22.15 -0.66 4.05
C TYR A 231 23.23 0.38 4.35
N SER A 232 24.49 0.02 4.09
CA SER A 232 25.63 0.89 4.37
C SER A 232 25.49 2.28 3.73
N SER A 233 25.75 3.32 4.52
CA SER A 233 25.78 4.71 4.07
C SER A 233 26.74 4.96 2.89
N ALA A 234 27.81 4.16 2.77
CA ALA A 234 28.80 4.25 1.71
C ALA A 234 28.22 4.00 0.29
N LEU A 235 27.06 3.35 0.20
CA LEU A 235 26.41 3.04 -1.09
C LEU A 235 25.53 4.17 -1.63
N GLY A 236 25.20 5.16 -0.80
CA GLY A 236 24.41 6.33 -1.21
C GLY A 236 22.90 6.07 -1.38
N PHE A 237 22.15 7.14 -1.61
CA PHE A 237 20.69 7.09 -1.77
C PHE A 237 20.27 6.32 -3.03
N GLU A 238 20.98 6.54 -4.12
CA GLU A 238 20.68 6.01 -5.46
C GLU A 238 20.73 4.48 -5.48
N TYR A 239 21.61 3.87 -4.67
CA TYR A 239 21.67 2.43 -4.49
C TYR A 239 20.33 1.88 -3.96
N GLY A 240 19.82 2.43 -2.85
CA GLY A 240 18.55 1.98 -2.27
C GLY A 240 17.38 2.19 -3.21
N ALA A 241 17.33 3.36 -3.85
CA ALA A 241 16.29 3.69 -4.82
C ALA A 241 16.26 2.68 -5.98
N ALA A 242 17.43 2.30 -6.49
CA ALA A 242 17.59 1.29 -7.53
C ALA A 242 17.20 -0.11 -7.03
N ARG A 243 17.47 -0.46 -5.77
CA ARG A 243 17.05 -1.76 -5.18
C ARG A 243 15.54 -1.88 -5.04
N CYS A 244 14.85 -0.83 -4.62
CA CYS A 244 13.38 -0.82 -4.64
C CYS A 244 12.82 -1.02 -6.07
N ALA A 245 13.43 -0.38 -7.07
CA ALA A 245 13.04 -0.56 -8.47
C ALA A 245 13.32 -1.98 -8.98
N ALA A 246 14.48 -2.55 -8.64
CA ALA A 246 14.87 -3.91 -9.03
C ALA A 246 13.91 -4.97 -8.47
N VAL A 247 13.57 -4.90 -7.17
CA VAL A 247 12.57 -5.78 -6.57
C VAL A 247 11.22 -5.65 -7.27
N GLY A 248 10.78 -4.42 -7.57
CA GLY A 248 9.59 -4.17 -8.36
C GLY A 248 9.63 -4.84 -9.74
N ALA A 249 10.75 -4.71 -10.46
CA ALA A 249 10.93 -5.29 -11.78
C ALA A 249 10.88 -6.83 -11.75
N GLU A 250 11.52 -7.45 -10.76
CA GLU A 250 11.52 -8.91 -10.60
C GLU A 250 10.12 -9.44 -10.25
N LEU A 251 9.38 -8.75 -9.37
CA LEU A 251 8.02 -9.14 -8.99
C LEU A 251 7.02 -9.02 -10.15
N LEU A 252 7.20 -8.00 -10.99
CA LEU A 252 6.32 -7.68 -12.12
C LEU A 252 6.76 -8.34 -13.43
N ALA A 253 7.91 -9.00 -13.45
CA ALA A 253 8.38 -9.73 -14.63
C ALA A 253 7.40 -10.85 -15.00
N PRO A 254 7.15 -11.07 -16.30
CA PRO A 254 6.39 -12.24 -16.75
C PRO A 254 7.05 -13.50 -16.20
N SER A 255 6.31 -14.30 -15.42
CA SER A 255 6.80 -15.60 -14.98
C SER A 255 7.14 -16.46 -16.20
N THR A 256 8.39 -16.91 -16.33
CA THR A 256 8.76 -17.92 -17.32
C THR A 256 7.88 -19.15 -17.10
N PRO A 257 7.24 -19.72 -18.13
CA PRO A 257 6.56 -21.00 -17.98
C PRO A 257 7.58 -22.04 -17.47
N LEU A 258 7.22 -22.80 -16.44
CA LEU A 258 7.91 -24.06 -16.17
C LEU A 258 7.84 -24.86 -17.46
N ALA A 259 9.00 -25.23 -18.02
CA ALA A 259 9.05 -26.15 -19.14
C ALA A 259 8.22 -27.38 -18.77
N THR A 260 7.20 -27.68 -19.57
CA THR A 260 6.44 -28.92 -19.42
C THR A 260 7.43 -30.08 -19.50
N PRO A 261 7.42 -31.05 -18.57
CA PRO A 261 8.27 -32.23 -18.73
C PRO A 261 7.89 -32.87 -20.06
N SER A 262 8.86 -33.08 -20.93
CA SER A 262 8.65 -33.89 -22.13
C SER A 262 8.14 -35.27 -21.68
N ALA A 263 7.02 -35.67 -22.28
CA ALA A 263 6.40 -36.98 -22.08
C ALA A 263 7.33 -38.12 -22.52
#